data_AF-A0A077NM46-F1
#
_entry.id   AF-A0A077NM46-F1
#
_cell.length_a   1.000
_cell.length_b   1.000
_cell.length_c   1.000
_cell.angle_alpha   90.00
_cell.angle_beta   90.00
_cell.angle_gamma   90.00
#
_symmetry.space_group_name_H-M   'P 1'
#
loop_
_entity.id
_entity.type
_entity.pdbx_description
1 polymer ?
#
loop_
_entity_poly.entity_id
_entity_poly.type
_entity_poly.pdbx_seq_one_letter_code
_entity_poly.pdbx_strand_id
1 'polypeptide(L)'
;MENQILTQLYGRGWAFPPAFSLEKGVEMAEGADDVRQSLHILFSTDQGERLMREHYGCGLNDFMFENIRNELLAEIESHIHDNVLRYESRADITDIQVRQSPNNKSTLQVQVMYRLRGSDINQQIQGTLALSEGRVMEVV
;
A
#
# COMPACT_ATOMS: atom_id res chain seq x y z
N MET A 1 -21.40 9.56 -12.61
CA MET A 1 -21.99 9.98 -11.34
C MET A 1 -21.29 9.34 -10.14
N GLU A 2 -21.09 8.01 -10.12
CA GLU A 2 -20.35 7.33 -9.03
C GLU A 2 -18.97 7.93 -8.73
N ASN A 3 -18.14 8.17 -9.76
CA ASN A 3 -16.80 8.70 -9.55
C ASN A 3 -16.82 10.08 -8.85
N GLN A 4 -17.82 10.92 -9.18
CA GLN A 4 -17.98 12.24 -8.57
C GLN A 4 -18.38 12.17 -7.08
N ILE A 5 -19.17 11.15 -6.70
CA ILE A 5 -19.54 10.89 -5.31
C ILE A 5 -18.32 10.40 -4.52
N LEU A 6 -17.52 9.51 -5.11
CA LEU A 6 -16.28 9.03 -4.48
C LEU A 6 -15.27 10.15 -4.28
N THR A 7 -15.13 11.06 -5.25
CA THR A 7 -14.30 12.26 -5.13
C THR A 7 -14.78 13.17 -3.98
N GLN A 8 -16.09 13.28 -3.75
CA GLN A 8 -16.62 14.05 -2.61
C GLN A 8 -16.34 13.39 -1.26
N LEU A 9 -16.32 12.06 -1.20
CA LEU A 9 -16.08 11.30 0.03
C LEU A 9 -14.59 11.24 0.41
N TYR A 10 -13.72 10.92 -0.56
CA TYR A 10 -12.30 10.65 -0.29
C TYR A 10 -11.37 11.80 -0.69
N GLY A 11 -11.89 12.80 -1.42
CA GLY A 11 -11.16 13.99 -1.80
C GLY A 11 -10.36 13.84 -3.08
N ARG A 12 -9.40 14.76 -3.22
CA ARG A 12 -8.46 14.84 -4.34
C ARG A 12 -7.06 15.16 -3.81
N GLY A 13 -6.08 14.43 -4.29
CA GLY A 13 -4.66 14.57 -3.94
C GLY A 13 -3.79 14.65 -5.17
N TRP A 14 -2.50 14.95 -4.97
CA TRP A 14 -1.52 14.85 -6.04
C TRP A 14 -1.34 13.37 -6.41
N ALA A 15 -1.27 13.09 -7.70
CA ALA A 15 -1.00 11.73 -8.14
C ALA A 15 0.43 11.30 -7.73
N PHE A 16 0.56 10.01 -7.42
CA PHE A 16 1.82 9.31 -7.25
C PHE A 16 1.94 8.24 -8.34
N PRO A 17 3.01 8.26 -9.16
CA PRO A 17 4.13 9.20 -9.13
C PRO A 17 3.72 10.65 -9.52
N PRO A 18 4.32 11.69 -8.92
CA PRO A 18 4.02 13.08 -9.30
C PRO A 18 4.35 13.34 -10.75
N ALA A 19 3.34 13.74 -11.53
CA ALA A 19 3.47 14.07 -12.94
C ALA A 19 2.88 15.46 -13.22
N PHE A 20 3.47 16.15 -14.20
CA PHE A 20 3.04 17.48 -14.60
C PHE A 20 2.83 17.54 -16.11
N SER A 21 1.70 18.12 -16.52
CA SER A 21 1.35 18.39 -17.91
C SER A 21 1.11 19.88 -18.14
N LEU A 22 1.41 20.36 -19.34
CA LEU A 22 1.22 21.79 -19.68
C LEU A 22 -0.24 22.21 -19.65
N GLU A 23 -1.18 21.29 -19.89
CA GLU A 23 -2.60 21.58 -19.97
C GLU A 23 -3.29 21.60 -18.59
N LYS A 24 -2.94 20.66 -17.70
CA LYS A 24 -3.63 20.48 -16.41
C LYS A 24 -2.80 20.89 -15.21
N GLY A 25 -1.52 21.19 -15.39
CA GLY A 25 -0.59 21.40 -14.29
C GLY A 25 -0.23 20.07 -13.65
N VAL A 26 -0.50 19.91 -12.36
CA VAL A 26 -0.23 18.65 -11.65
C VAL A 26 -1.33 17.62 -11.93
N GLU A 27 -0.94 16.38 -12.21
CA GLU A 27 -1.88 15.28 -12.31
C GLU A 27 -2.45 14.96 -10.92
N MET A 28 -3.78 14.82 -10.84
CA MET A 28 -4.50 14.65 -9.58
C MET A 28 -5.07 13.24 -9.48
N ALA A 29 -4.91 12.61 -8.33
CA ALA A 29 -5.67 11.41 -7.95
C ALA A 29 -6.98 11.83 -7.29
N GLU A 30 -8.06 11.10 -7.58
CA GLU A 30 -9.39 11.45 -7.08
C GLU A 30 -10.13 10.23 -6.52
N GLY A 31 -10.88 10.46 -5.44
CA GLY A 31 -11.81 9.47 -4.91
C GLY A 31 -11.14 8.15 -4.55
N ALA A 32 -11.63 7.08 -5.19
CA ALA A 32 -11.12 5.72 -5.02
C ALA A 32 -9.62 5.58 -5.34
N ASP A 33 -9.12 6.30 -6.35
CA ASP A 33 -7.72 6.18 -6.76
C ASP A 33 -6.76 6.89 -5.78
N ASP A 34 -7.21 7.98 -5.14
CA ASP A 34 -6.43 8.65 -4.09
C ASP A 34 -6.16 7.73 -2.89
N VAL A 35 -7.16 6.92 -2.51
CA VAL A 35 -7.00 5.93 -1.43
C VAL A 35 -6.01 4.83 -1.82
N ARG A 36 -6.12 4.30 -3.06
CA ARG A 36 -5.18 3.29 -3.58
C ARG A 36 -3.75 3.81 -3.63
N GLN A 37 -3.56 5.05 -4.07
CA GLN A 37 -2.23 5.68 -4.13
C GLN A 37 -1.68 6.02 -2.74
N SER A 38 -2.53 6.38 -1.78
CA SER A 38 -2.13 6.56 -0.38
C SER A 38 -1.57 5.27 0.23
N LEU A 39 -2.25 4.13 0.00
CA LEU A 39 -1.75 2.81 0.39
C LEU A 39 -0.42 2.48 -0.29
N HIS A 40 -0.30 2.76 -1.59
CA HIS A 40 0.96 2.59 -2.32
C HIS A 40 2.10 3.38 -1.66
N ILE A 41 1.88 4.67 -1.36
CA ILE A 41 2.88 5.50 -0.67
C ILE A 41 3.23 4.91 0.69
N LEU A 42 2.25 4.46 1.48
CA LEU A 42 2.48 3.86 2.79
C LEU A 42 3.38 2.61 2.70
N PHE A 43 3.12 1.72 1.74
CA PHE A 43 3.89 0.47 1.58
C PHE A 43 5.28 0.68 0.97
N SER A 44 5.45 1.74 0.19
CA SER A 44 6.74 2.10 -0.42
C SER A 44 7.60 3.02 0.45
N THR A 45 7.11 3.46 1.60
CA THR A 45 7.85 4.34 2.53
C THR A 45 8.28 3.54 3.77
N ASP A 46 9.54 3.70 4.15
CA ASP A 46 10.06 3.18 5.42
C ASP A 46 9.88 4.17 6.57
N GLN A 47 9.83 3.63 7.78
CA GLN A 47 9.80 4.46 8.99
C GLN A 47 11.10 5.27 9.09
N GLY A 48 10.98 6.54 9.46
CA GLY A 48 12.09 7.49 9.56
C GLY A 48 12.37 8.31 8.29
N GLU A 49 11.82 7.93 7.13
CA GLU A 49 12.08 8.66 5.87
C GLU A 49 11.38 10.03 5.81
N ARG A 50 10.24 10.18 6.49
CA ARG A 50 9.45 11.42 6.42
C ARG A 50 9.85 12.43 7.49
N LEU A 51 10.24 13.62 7.03
CA LEU A 51 10.56 14.76 7.87
C LEU A 51 9.39 15.10 8.83
N MET A 52 9.69 15.22 10.13
CA MET A 52 8.72 15.48 11.21
C MET A 52 7.61 14.42 11.33
N ARG A 53 7.76 13.26 10.69
CA ARG A 53 6.82 12.12 10.73
C ARG A 53 7.59 10.81 10.79
N GLU A 54 8.43 10.67 11.80
CA GLU A 54 9.38 9.55 11.95
C GLU A 54 8.69 8.18 11.98
N HIS A 55 7.45 8.08 12.49
CA HIS A 55 6.74 6.80 12.55
C HIS A 55 5.96 6.42 11.28
N TYR A 56 5.85 7.31 10.29
CA TYR A 56 5.09 7.03 9.07
C TYR A 56 5.90 6.11 8.15
N GLY A 57 5.23 5.06 7.65
CA GLY A 57 5.79 4.07 6.73
C GLY A 57 5.43 2.67 7.18
N CYS A 58 5.30 1.74 6.24
CA CYS A 58 5.02 0.35 6.59
C CYS A 58 6.27 -0.35 7.14
N GLY A 59 7.49 0.07 6.77
CA GLY A 59 8.72 -0.54 7.32
C GLY A 59 8.86 -2.01 6.95
N LEU A 60 8.42 -2.41 5.75
CA LEU A 60 8.50 -3.81 5.30
C LEU A 60 9.94 -4.28 5.08
N ASN A 61 10.89 -3.34 5.05
CA ASN A 61 12.31 -3.64 4.95
C ASN A 61 12.89 -4.26 6.23
N ASP A 62 12.20 -4.16 7.37
CA ASP A 62 12.63 -4.79 8.63
C ASP A 62 12.64 -6.33 8.51
N PHE A 63 11.83 -6.90 7.61
CA PHE A 63 11.75 -8.35 7.36
C PHE A 63 12.78 -8.86 6.35
N MET A 64 13.64 -8.00 5.80
CA MET A 64 14.63 -8.41 4.80
C MET A 64 15.62 -9.44 5.37
N PHE A 65 16.06 -10.36 4.52
CA PHE A 65 16.97 -11.46 4.86
C PHE A 65 16.45 -12.45 5.92
N GLU A 66 15.19 -12.35 6.33
CA GLU A 66 14.57 -13.36 7.17
C GLU A 66 14.28 -14.67 6.43
N ASN A 67 14.23 -15.77 7.18
CA ASN A 67 13.86 -17.06 6.64
C ASN A 67 12.35 -17.15 6.47
N ILE A 68 11.90 -17.50 5.26
CA ILE A 68 10.48 -17.71 4.97
C ILE A 68 9.97 -18.91 5.76
N ARG A 69 9.14 -18.62 6.75
CA ARG A 69 8.41 -19.57 7.57
C ARG A 69 7.01 -19.03 7.81
N ASN A 70 6.09 -19.88 8.25
CA ASN A 70 4.71 -19.47 8.49
C ASN A 70 4.60 -18.35 9.53
N GLU A 71 5.52 -18.30 10.50
CA GLU A 71 5.56 -17.25 11.51
C GLU A 71 5.85 -15.88 10.88
N LEU A 72 6.81 -15.80 9.94
CA LEU A 72 7.14 -14.57 9.22
C LEU A 72 5.95 -14.08 8.38
N LEU A 73 5.25 -15.00 7.70
CA LEU A 73 4.08 -14.64 6.89
C LEU A 73 2.98 -14.02 7.77
N ALA A 74 2.68 -14.63 8.91
CA ALA A 74 1.69 -14.11 9.86
C ALA A 74 2.11 -12.77 10.47
N GLU A 75 3.41 -12.59 10.73
CA GLU A 75 3.96 -11.33 11.23
C GLU A 75 3.81 -10.20 10.22
N ILE A 76 4.15 -10.45 8.95
CA ILE A 76 3.95 -9.48 7.85
C ILE A 76 2.46 -9.14 7.70
N GLU A 77 1.57 -10.13 7.75
CA GLU A 77 0.11 -9.90 7.67
C GLU A 77 -0.38 -8.98 8.79
N SER A 78 -0.01 -9.27 10.04
CA SER A 78 -0.36 -8.43 11.21
C SER A 78 0.22 -7.02 11.07
N HIS A 79 1.47 -6.92 10.61
CA HIS A 79 2.17 -5.65 10.49
C HIS A 79 1.55 -4.75 9.43
N ILE A 80 1.19 -5.30 8.27
CA ILE A 80 0.47 -4.57 7.22
C ILE A 80 -0.90 -4.10 7.75
N HIS A 81 -1.64 -5.00 8.40
CA HIS A 81 -2.95 -4.67 8.95
C HIS A 81 -2.87 -3.48 9.93
N ASP A 82 -1.95 -3.51 10.88
CA ASP A 82 -1.80 -2.48 11.91
C ASP A 82 -1.35 -1.13 11.33
N ASN A 83 -0.46 -1.15 10.34
CA ASN A 83 -0.02 0.07 9.66
C ASN A 83 -1.14 0.71 8.83
N VAL A 84 -1.92 -0.09 8.10
CA VAL A 84 -3.08 0.42 7.35
C VAL A 84 -4.12 1.00 8.30
N LEU A 85 -4.43 0.28 9.40
CA LEU A 85 -5.37 0.76 10.40
C LEU A 85 -4.94 2.11 11.02
N ARG A 86 -3.63 2.31 11.21
CA ARG A 86 -3.08 3.54 11.81
C ARG A 86 -3.03 4.70 10.82
N TYR A 87 -2.63 4.46 9.58
CA TYR A 87 -2.27 5.53 8.64
C TYR A 87 -3.27 5.75 7.51
N GLU A 88 -4.17 4.81 7.22
CA GLU A 88 -5.17 4.94 6.16
C GLU A 88 -6.58 4.54 6.61
N SER A 89 -7.24 5.47 7.32
CA SER A 89 -8.59 5.27 7.87
C SER A 89 -9.74 5.14 6.85
N ARG A 90 -9.47 5.42 5.56
CA ARG A 90 -10.46 5.33 4.46
C ARG A 90 -10.52 3.92 3.85
N ALA A 91 -9.55 3.06 4.12
CA ALA A 91 -9.49 1.69 3.62
C ALA A 91 -9.71 0.70 4.78
N ASP A 92 -10.82 -0.05 4.73
CA ASP A 92 -11.09 -1.12 5.68
C ASP A 92 -10.54 -2.44 5.11
N ILE A 93 -9.50 -3.01 5.73
CA ILE A 93 -8.92 -4.28 5.29
C ILE A 93 -9.95 -5.41 5.44
N THR A 94 -10.08 -6.21 4.38
CA THR A 94 -10.98 -7.37 4.32
C THR A 94 -10.24 -8.69 4.31
N ASP A 95 -9.07 -8.74 3.66
CA ASP A 95 -8.21 -9.93 3.60
C ASP A 95 -6.77 -9.50 3.28
N ILE A 96 -5.79 -10.22 3.82
CA ILE A 96 -4.37 -10.07 3.45
C ILE A 96 -3.85 -11.47 3.14
N GLN A 97 -3.21 -11.63 1.99
CA GLN A 97 -2.59 -12.89 1.60
C GLN A 97 -1.11 -12.66 1.33
N VAL A 98 -0.25 -13.31 2.11
CA VAL A 98 1.19 -13.34 1.87
C VAL A 98 1.61 -14.74 1.46
N ARG A 99 2.18 -14.88 0.27
CA ARG A 99 2.57 -16.18 -0.29
C ARG A 99 3.95 -16.14 -0.89
N GLN A 100 4.70 -17.23 -0.75
CA GLN A 100 5.96 -17.37 -1.47
C GLN A 100 5.70 -17.48 -2.97
N SER A 101 6.46 -16.73 -3.76
CA SER A 101 6.37 -16.77 -5.22
C SER A 101 6.80 -18.15 -5.75
N PRO A 102 6.04 -18.75 -6.68
CA PRO A 102 6.42 -20.02 -7.29
C PRO A 102 7.67 -19.90 -8.18
N ASN A 103 7.94 -18.69 -8.69
CA ASN A 103 9.03 -18.42 -9.63
C ASN A 103 10.34 -18.07 -8.92
N ASN A 104 10.26 -17.48 -7.71
CA ASN A 104 11.44 -17.12 -6.93
C ASN A 104 11.20 -17.42 -5.44
N LYS A 105 12.00 -18.35 -4.90
CA LYS A 105 11.91 -18.77 -3.51
C LYS A 105 12.28 -17.69 -2.51
N SER A 106 12.96 -16.61 -2.90
CA SER A 106 13.25 -15.50 -1.99
C SER A 106 12.27 -14.34 -2.11
N THR A 107 11.20 -14.49 -2.89
CA THR A 107 10.19 -13.44 -3.10
C THR A 107 8.87 -13.82 -2.45
N LEU A 108 8.28 -12.89 -1.71
CA LEU A 108 6.91 -12.98 -1.24
C LEU A 108 6.01 -12.12 -2.13
N GLN A 109 4.83 -12.64 -2.45
CA GLN A 109 3.73 -11.93 -3.07
C GLN A 109 2.75 -11.56 -1.96
N VAL A 110 2.45 -10.27 -1.87
CA VAL A 110 1.50 -9.70 -0.91
C VAL A 110 0.30 -9.20 -1.68
N GLN A 111 -0.89 -9.63 -1.29
CA GLN A 111 -2.14 -9.11 -1.80
C GLN A 111 -2.99 -8.60 -0.63
N VAL A 112 -3.36 -7.33 -0.69
CA VAL A 112 -4.18 -6.68 0.32
C VAL A 112 -5.53 -6.36 -0.32
N MET A 113 -6.59 -6.98 0.17
CA MET A 113 -7.97 -6.71 -0.23
C MET A 113 -8.61 -5.80 0.80
N TYR A 114 -9.22 -4.72 0.35
CA TYR A 114 -9.83 -3.72 1.22
C TYR A 114 -11.12 -3.19 0.62
N ARG A 115 -11.99 -2.69 1.48
CA ARG A 115 -13.20 -1.99 1.10
C ARG A 115 -13.04 -0.50 1.39
N LEU A 116 -13.54 0.34 0.49
CA LEU A 116 -13.58 1.77 0.75
C LEU A 116 -14.61 2.08 1.84
N ARG A 117 -14.17 2.74 2.92
CA ARG A 117 -15.01 2.99 4.08
C ARG A 117 -16.19 3.90 3.74
N GLY A 118 -17.41 3.42 3.99
CA GLY A 118 -18.65 4.13 3.62
C GLY A 118 -19.16 3.80 2.21
N SER A 119 -18.60 2.78 1.57
CA SER A 119 -18.99 2.26 0.27
C SER A 119 -18.89 0.73 0.25
N ASP A 120 -19.63 0.07 -0.64
CA ASP A 120 -19.54 -1.39 -0.87
C ASP A 120 -18.54 -1.76 -1.99
N ILE A 121 -17.66 -0.82 -2.35
CA ILE A 121 -16.64 -1.03 -3.37
C ILE A 121 -15.42 -1.72 -2.74
N ASN A 122 -15.19 -2.95 -3.18
CA ASN A 122 -13.98 -3.70 -2.86
C ASN A 122 -12.88 -3.40 -3.87
N GLN A 123 -11.66 -3.27 -3.37
CA GLN A 123 -10.44 -3.09 -4.14
C GLN A 123 -9.36 -4.02 -3.63
N GLN A 124 -8.31 -4.14 -4.44
CA GLN A 124 -7.11 -4.87 -4.07
C GLN A 124 -5.88 -4.11 -4.51
N ILE A 125 -4.80 -4.29 -3.77
CA ILE A 125 -3.47 -3.83 -4.13
C ILE A 125 -2.50 -5.00 -3.92
N GLN A 126 -1.60 -5.18 -4.87
CA GLN A 126 -0.66 -6.29 -4.88
C GLN A 126 0.76 -5.75 -4.91
N GLY A 127 1.68 -6.48 -4.32
CA GLY A 127 3.09 -6.13 -4.36
C GLY A 127 4.00 -7.33 -4.13
N THR A 128 5.28 -7.13 -4.40
CA THR A 128 6.30 -8.17 -4.22
C THR A 128 7.39 -7.70 -3.26
N LEU A 129 7.72 -8.55 -2.27
CA LEU A 129 8.82 -8.35 -1.35
C LEU A 129 9.97 -9.29 -1.74
N ALA A 130 11.09 -8.74 -2.22
CA ALA A 130 12.27 -9.53 -2.56
C ALA A 130 13.26 -9.58 -1.39
N LEU A 131 13.16 -10.61 -0.54
CA LEU A 131 13.92 -10.72 0.71
C LEU A 131 15.43 -10.83 0.52
N SER A 132 15.90 -11.24 -0.67
CA SER A 132 17.32 -11.44 -0.96
C SER A 132 18.01 -10.28 -1.70
N GLU A 133 17.25 -9.36 -2.28
CA GLU A 133 17.80 -8.39 -3.25
C GLU A 133 17.92 -6.96 -2.72
N GLY A 134 17.55 -6.70 -1.45
CA GLY A 134 17.61 -5.36 -0.87
C GLY A 134 16.75 -4.33 -1.63
N ARG A 135 15.75 -4.81 -2.37
CA ARG A 135 14.79 -3.97 -3.10
C ARG A 135 13.51 -3.83 -2.28
N VAL A 136 13.04 -2.59 -2.22
CA VAL A 136 11.76 -2.19 -1.61
C VAL A 136 10.60 -2.89 -2.33
N MET A 137 9.49 -3.08 -1.61
CA MET A 137 8.22 -3.56 -2.16
C MET A 137 7.86 -2.90 -3.49
N GLU A 138 7.81 -3.71 -4.56
CA GLU A 138 7.27 -3.27 -5.85
C GLU A 138 5.77 -3.52 -5.83
N VAL A 139 5.01 -2.45 -5.62
CA VAL A 139 3.54 -2.48 -5.64
C VAL A 139 3.08 -2.32 -7.09
N VAL A 140 2.30 -3.28 -7.59
CA VAL A 140 1.80 -3.37 -8.98
C VAL A 140 0.32 -3.02 -9.05
#